data_AF-A0A6I2MIE1-F1
#
_entry.id   AF-A0A6I2MIE1-F1
#
_cell.length_a   1.000
_cell.length_b   1.000
_cell.length_c   1.000
_cell.angle_alpha   90.00
_cell.angle_beta   90.00
_cell.angle_gamma   90.00
#
_symmetry.space_group_name_H-M   'P 1'
#
loop_
_entity.id
_entity.type
_entity.pdbx_description
1 polymer ?
#
loop_
_entity_poly.entity_id
_entity_poly.type
_entity_poly.pdbx_seq_one_letter_code
_entity_poly.pdbx_strand_id
1 'polypeptide(L)' 'MNFGENIQNWFSTQVGALFLVIIGAIAIYFLVRREFSRFVGFAIFAMIVGVFVFTPDSVKDLGTKLWATVFGS' A
#
# COMPACT_ATOMS: atom_id res chain seq x y z
N MET A 1 -24.07 -2.19 16.55
CA MET A 1 -22.69 -1.69 16.33
C MET A 1 -21.93 -2.76 15.57
N ASN A 2 -21.70 -2.56 14.27
CA ASN A 2 -21.02 -3.54 13.44
C ASN A 2 -19.51 -3.50 13.69
N PHE A 3 -19.05 -4.35 14.60
CA PHE A 3 -17.64 -4.48 14.95
C PHE A 3 -16.73 -4.72 13.72
N GLY A 4 -17.19 -5.55 12.78
CA GLY A 4 -16.44 -5.84 11.55
C GLY A 4 -16.26 -4.63 10.63
N GLU A 5 -17.27 -3.78 10.53
CA GLU A 5 -17.25 -2.57 9.70
C GLU A 5 -16.33 -1.50 10.31
N ASN A 6 -16.35 -1.38 11.65
CA ASN A 6 -15.45 -0.51 12.39
C ASN A 6 -13.98 -0.94 12.28
N ILE A 7 -13.69 -2.25 12.33
CA ILE A 7 -12.31 -2.76 12.16
C ILE A 7 -11.83 -2.57 10.72
N GLN A 8 -12.66 -2.83 9.71
CA GLN A 8 -12.27 -2.65 8.32
C GLN A 8 -11.93 -1.18 8.04
N ASN A 9 -12.76 -0.25 8.51
CA ASN A 9 -12.52 1.18 8.37
C ASN A 9 -11.29 1.64 9.15
N TRP A 10 -11.11 1.17 10.39
CA TRP A 10 -9.93 1.47 11.19
C TRP A 10 -8.66 0.96 10.50
N PHE A 11 -8.63 -0.30 10.08
CA PHE A 11 -7.46 -0.92 9.44
C PHE A 11 -7.09 -0.21 8.14
N SER A 12 -8.05 0.07 7.28
CA SER A 12 -7.80 0.80 6.03
C SER A 12 -7.19 2.18 6.28
N THR A 13 -7.71 2.91 7.29
CA THR A 13 -7.22 4.25 7.62
C THR A 13 -5.83 4.22 8.24
N GLN A 14 -5.57 3.27 9.16
CA GLN A 14 -4.27 3.14 9.80
C GLN A 14 -3.18 2.68 8.83
N VAL A 15 -3.47 1.73 7.94
CA VAL A 15 -2.51 1.23 6.94
C VAL A 15 -2.13 2.33 5.95
N GLY A 16 -3.10 3.10 5.46
CA GLY A 16 -2.83 4.24 4.60
C GLY A 16 -1.94 5.30 5.28
N ALA A 17 -2.24 5.64 6.54
CA ALA A 17 -1.45 6.60 7.31
C ALA A 17 -0.01 6.14 7.54
N LEU A 18 0.20 4.87 7.94
CA LEU A 18 1.53 4.30 8.14
C LEU A 18 2.34 4.29 6.84
N PHE A 19 1.71 3.93 5.73
CA PHE A 19 2.36 3.92 4.41
C PHE A 19 2.90 5.30 4.01
N LEU A 20 2.11 6.37 4.22
CA LEU A 20 2.54 7.74 3.95
C LEU A 20 3.74 8.16 4.81
N VAL A 21 3.71 7.82 6.11
CA VAL A 21 4.81 8.15 7.03
C VAL A 21 6.09 7.44 6.60
N ILE A 22 6.01 6.16 6.25
CA ILE A 22 7.16 5.37 5.81
C ILE A 22 7.73 5.92 4.50
N ILE A 23 6.91 6.22 3.51
CA ILE A 23 7.38 6.82 2.25
C ILE A 23 8.00 8.19 2.49
N GLY A 24 7.37 9.03 3.31
CA GLY A 24 7.91 10.34 3.66
C GLY A 24 9.29 10.24 4.30
N ALA A 25 9.47 9.33 5.26
CA ALA A 25 10.77 9.08 5.89
C ALA A 25 11.83 8.59 4.90
N ILE A 26 11.48 7.64 4.01
CA ILE A 26 12.40 7.12 3.00
C ILE A 26 12.74 8.17 1.93
N ALA A 27 11.78 9.00 1.54
CA ALA A 27 12.00 10.10 0.62
C ALA A 27 13.01 11.11 1.18
N ILE A 28 12.87 11.48 2.46
CA ILE A 28 13.83 12.34 3.16
C ILE A 28 15.22 11.67 3.22
N TYR A 29 15.28 10.38 3.53
CA TYR A 29 16.52 9.62 3.57
C TYR A 29 17.28 9.67 2.23
N PHE A 30 16.59 9.46 1.11
CA PHE A 30 17.21 9.53 -0.22
C PHE A 30 17.64 10.95 -0.59
N LEU A 31 16.86 11.96 -0.21
CA LEU A 31 17.21 13.36 -0.41
C LEU A 31 18.51 13.73 0.33
N VAL A 32 18.67 13.25 1.57
CA VAL A 32 19.87 13.48 2.39
C VAL A 32 21.09 12.75 1.82
N ARG A 33 20.95 11.49 1.38
CA ARG A 33 22.07 10.72 0.79
C ARG A 33 22.44 11.15 -0.63
N ARG A 34 21.68 12.07 -1.24
CA ARG A 34 21.86 12.51 -2.64
C ARG A 34 21.88 11.35 -3.64
N GLU A 35 21.18 10.26 -3.33
CA GLU A 35 21.08 9.07 -4.18
C GLU A 35 19.88 9.19 -5.15
N PHE A 36 19.93 10.16 -6.06
CA PHE A 36 18.81 10.48 -6.95
C PHE A 36 18.37 9.32 -7.84
N SER A 37 19.30 8.48 -8.30
CA SER A 37 18.96 7.30 -9.11
C SER A 37 18.09 6.30 -8.34
N ARG A 38 18.33 6.11 -7.05
CA ARG A 38 17.53 5.21 -6.20
C ARG A 38 16.21 5.86 -5.77
N PHE A 39 16.18 7.18 -5.62
CA PHE A 39 14.96 7.94 -5.35
C PHE A 39 13.90 7.77 -6.44
N VAL A 40 14.28 7.87 -7.71
CA VAL A 40 13.33 7.73 -8.83
C VAL A 40 12.75 6.32 -8.89
N GLY A 41 13.58 5.28 -8.73
CA GLY A 41 13.11 3.90 -8.68
C GLY A 41 12.16 3.65 -7.50
N PHE A 42 12.50 4.20 -6.33
CA PHE A 42 11.63 4.16 -5.15
C PHE A 42 10.31 4.91 -5.37
N ALA A 43 10.33 6.08 -6.00
CA ALA A 43 9.13 6.88 -6.26
C ALA A 43 8.14 6.15 -7.17
N ILE A 44 8.62 5.48 -8.22
CA ILE A 44 7.78 4.67 -9.12
C ILE A 44 7.17 3.49 -8.34
N PHE A 45 7.98 2.79 -7.55
CA PHE A 45 7.50 1.69 -6.71
C PHE A 45 6.44 2.16 -5.70
N ALA A 46 6.71 3.27 -4.99
CA ALA A 46 5.82 3.89 -4.04
C ALA A 46 4.48 4.30 -4.68
N MET A 47 4.50 4.80 -5.92
CA MET A 47 3.29 5.14 -6.66
C MET A 47 2.43 3.91 -6.95
N ILE A 48 3.04 2.82 -7.44
CA ILE A 48 2.33 1.57 -7.74
C ILE A 48 1.72 0.98 -6.47
N VAL A 49 2.52 0.83 -5.41
CA VAL A 49 2.06 0.29 -4.13
C VAL A 49 1.01 1.20 -3.50
N GLY A 50 1.14 2.52 -3.64
CA GLY A 50 0.19 3.48 -3.11
C GLY A 50 -1.21 3.29 -3.67
N VAL A 51 -1.36 3.01 -4.96
CA VAL A 51 -2.67 2.71 -5.56
C VAL A 51 -3.33 1.51 -4.86
N PHE A 52 -2.57 0.46 -4.52
CA PHE A 52 -3.09 -0.70 -3.80
C PHE A 52 -3.44 -0.39 -2.34
N VAL A 53 -2.58 0.36 -1.65
CA VAL A 53 -2.78 0.72 -0.24
C VAL A 53 -4.03 1.60 -0.05
N PHE A 54 -4.29 2.52 -0.99
CA PHE A 54 -5.45 3.41 -0.93
C PHE A 54 -6.71 2.83 -1.60
N THR A 55 -6.60 1.70 -2.29
CA THR A 55 -7.74 1.03 -2.94
C THR A 55 -7.92 -0.39 -2.38
N PRO A 56 -8.43 -0.55 -1.15
CA PRO A 56 -8.56 -1.84 -0.48
C PRO A 56 -9.47 -2.82 -1.24
N ASP A 57 -10.45 -2.32 -1.98
CA ASP A 57 -11.36 -3.14 -2.78
C ASP A 57 -10.63 -3.84 -3.94
N SER A 58 -9.71 -3.14 -4.61
CA SER A 58 -8.85 -3.72 -5.66
C SER A 58 -7.96 -4.84 -5.12
N VAL A 59 -7.45 -4.71 -3.90
CA VAL A 59 -6.62 -5.73 -3.25
C VAL A 59 -7.46 -6.97 -2.90
N LYS A 60 -8.67 -6.77 -2.39
CA LYS A 60 -9.61 -7.87 -2.12
C LYS A 60 -9.98 -8.61 -3.40
N ASP A 61 -10.30 -7.89 -4.47
CA ASP A 61 -10.67 -8.46 -5.76
C ASP A 61 -9.54 -9.22 -6.45
N LEU A 62 -8.30 -8.72 -6.35
CA LEU A 62 -7.13 -9.45 -6.84
C LEU A 62 -6.88 -10.71 -6.01
N GLY A 63 -7.01 -10.63 -4.68
CA GLY A 63 -6.86 -11.78 -3.79
C GLY A 63 -7.88 -12.88 -4.09
N THR A 64 -9.15 -12.52 -4.28
CA THR A 64 -10.20 -13.49 -4.62
C THR A 64 -10.00 -14.10 -6.00
N LYS A 65 -9.60 -13.31 -7.00
CA LYS A 65 -9.28 -13.81 -8.35
C LYS A 65 -8.06 -14.74 -8.36
N LEU A 66 -7.00 -14.39 -7.65
CA LEU A 66 -5.80 -15.24 -7.53
C LEU A 66 -6.13 -16.53 -6.79
N TRP A 67 -6.89 -16.45 -5.69
CA TRP A 67 -7.36 -17.62 -4.97
C TRP A 67 -8.20 -18.54 -5.87
N ALA A 68 -9.15 -17.97 -6.61
CA ALA A 68 -9.96 -18.73 -7.57
C ALA A 68 -9.13 -19.28 -8.74
N THR A 69 -8.01 -18.68 -9.11
CA THR A 69 -7.15 -19.18 -10.20
C THR A 69 -6.20 -20.28 -9.71
N VAL A 70 -5.71 -20.17 -8.47
CA VAL A 70 -4.73 -21.12 -7.88
C VAL A 70 -5.41 -22.32 -7.23
N PHE A 71 -6.57 -22.11 -6.61
CA PHE A 71 -7.32 -23.13 -5.87
C PHE A 71 -8.72 -23.37 -6.42
N GLY A 72 -9.19 -22.56 -7.37
CA GLY A 72 -10.46 -22.78 -8.08
C GLY A 72 -10.23 -23.55 -9.38
N SER A 73 -9.84 -24.80 -9.21
CA SER A 73 -10.19 -25.92 -10.08
C SER A 73 -10.78 -27.01 -9.19
#